data_AF-A0A372Q3P6-F1
#
_entry.id   AF-A0A372Q3P6-F1
#
_cell.length_a   1.000
_cell.length_b   1.000
_cell.length_c   1.000
_cell.angle_alpha   90.00
_cell.angle_beta   90.00
_cell.angle_gamma   90.00
#
_symmetry.space_group_name_H-M   'P 1'
#
loop_
_entity.id
_entity.type
_entity.pdbx_description
1 polymer ?
#
loop_
_entity_poly.entity_id
_entity_poly.type
_entity_poly.pdbx_seq_one_letter_code
_entity_poly.pdbx_strand_id
1 'polypeptide(L)'
;MKNFLLKTLALLILEWSDTFHQGVYIKKKNISKHEIWKDANLALQIWYFYYQWVGIFKAYRIGIRVGNYDLQKNALAAFGSLFASAAKTRYASSVCHFLGILEKFSKLENKLRYAASIKIDNNEK
;
A
#
# COMPACT_ATOMS: atom_id res chain seq x y z
N MET A 1 22.67 13.97 -0.35
CA MET A 1 21.22 13.77 -0.57
C MET A 1 20.85 13.17 -1.93
N LYS A 2 21.32 13.70 -3.07
CA LYS A 2 20.96 13.20 -4.42
C LYS A 2 21.24 11.70 -4.66
N ASN A 3 22.39 11.18 -4.22
CA ASN A 3 22.74 9.76 -4.39
C ASN A 3 21.86 8.78 -3.57
N PHE A 4 21.31 9.24 -2.43
CA PHE A 4 20.39 8.43 -1.61
C PHE A 4 19.01 8.36 -2.26
N LEU A 5 18.53 9.47 -2.82
CA LEU A 5 17.28 9.53 -3.58
C LEU A 5 17.36 8.72 -4.88
N LEU A 6 18.48 8.75 -5.59
CA LEU A 6 18.71 7.95 -6.80
C LEU A 6 18.75 6.44 -6.52
N LYS A 7 19.46 6.01 -5.46
CA LYS A 7 19.48 4.60 -5.05
C LYS A 7 18.11 4.09 -4.61
N THR A 8 17.37 4.89 -3.83
CA THR A 8 16.01 4.53 -3.44
C THR A 8 15.06 4.52 -4.64
N LEU A 9 15.17 5.44 -5.60
CA LEU A 9 14.38 5.39 -6.83
C LEU A 9 14.68 4.15 -7.68
N ALA A 10 15.96 3.76 -7.82
CA ALA A 10 16.36 2.59 -8.61
C ALA A 10 15.91 1.26 -7.99
N LEU A 11 16.07 1.08 -6.67
CA LEU A 11 15.55 -0.07 -5.93
C LEU A 11 14.05 -0.20 -6.06
N LEU A 12 13.35 0.93 -6.05
CA LEU A 12 11.91 0.94 -6.30
C LEU A 12 11.62 0.54 -7.74
N ILE A 13 12.24 1.11 -8.76
CA ILE A 13 11.96 0.71 -10.15
C ILE A 13 12.09 -0.82 -10.37
N LEU A 14 13.08 -1.48 -9.73
CA LEU A 14 13.25 -2.93 -9.77
C LEU A 14 12.14 -3.71 -9.05
N GLU A 15 11.72 -3.30 -7.85
CA GLU A 15 10.54 -3.89 -7.19
C GLU A 15 9.26 -3.73 -8.03
N TRP A 16 9.22 -2.72 -8.91
CA TRP A 16 8.04 -2.38 -9.68
C TRP A 16 7.91 -3.18 -10.98
N SER A 17 9.02 -3.59 -11.60
CA SER A 17 9.01 -4.43 -12.80
C SER A 17 8.52 -5.85 -12.51
N ASP A 18 8.85 -6.40 -11.35
CA ASP A 18 8.51 -7.79 -11.01
C ASP A 18 7.02 -7.92 -10.72
N THR A 19 6.45 -7.02 -9.91
CA THR A 19 5.00 -7.04 -9.64
C THR A 19 4.17 -6.74 -10.89
N PHE A 20 4.67 -5.93 -11.82
CA PHE A 20 3.98 -5.68 -13.09
C PHE A 20 3.91 -6.95 -13.96
N HIS A 21 5.02 -7.69 -14.10
CA HIS A 21 5.05 -8.95 -14.83
C HIS A 21 4.08 -9.99 -14.23
N GLN A 22 3.93 -10.02 -12.91
CA GLN A 22 3.04 -10.94 -12.20
C GLN A 22 1.56 -10.64 -12.46
N GLY A 23 1.15 -9.36 -12.42
CA GLY A 23 -0.20 -8.94 -12.77
C GLY A 23 -0.54 -9.25 -14.24
N VAL A 24 0.43 -9.06 -15.14
CA VAL A 24 0.30 -9.43 -16.55
C VAL A 24 0.18 -10.94 -16.72
N TYR A 25 0.91 -11.76 -15.96
CA TYR A 25 0.82 -13.23 -16.01
C TYR A 25 -0.58 -13.73 -15.62
N ILE A 26 -1.12 -13.28 -14.48
CA ILE A 26 -2.48 -13.65 -14.02
C ILE A 26 -3.53 -13.26 -15.07
N LYS A 27 -3.43 -12.03 -15.60
CA LYS A 27 -4.36 -11.52 -16.60
C LYS A 27 -4.26 -12.26 -17.93
N LYS A 28 -3.04 -12.61 -18.36
CA LYS A 28 -2.76 -13.35 -19.61
C LYS A 28 -3.24 -14.80 -19.52
N LYS A 29 -3.14 -15.43 -18.35
CA LYS A 29 -3.62 -16.79 -18.10
C LYS A 29 -5.11 -16.85 -17.71
N ASN A 30 -5.77 -15.70 -17.58
CA ASN A 30 -7.16 -15.54 -17.16
C ASN A 30 -7.50 -16.34 -15.87
N ILE A 31 -6.53 -16.40 -14.94
CA ILE A 31 -6.69 -17.19 -13.71
C ILE A 31 -7.61 -16.41 -12.80
N SER A 32 -8.78 -16.97 -12.53
CA SER A 32 -9.74 -16.37 -11.62
C SER A 32 -9.30 -16.55 -10.16
N LYS A 33 -9.72 -15.65 -9.27
CA LYS A 33 -9.48 -15.80 -7.82
C LYS A 33 -9.99 -17.17 -7.34
N HIS A 34 -11.14 -17.62 -7.84
CA HIS A 34 -11.74 -18.91 -7.48
C HIS A 34 -10.83 -20.10 -7.83
N GLU A 35 -10.17 -20.08 -8.99
CA GLU A 35 -9.24 -21.14 -9.40
C GLU A 35 -8.00 -21.21 -8.50
N ILE A 36 -7.44 -20.07 -8.07
CA ILE A 36 -6.29 -20.02 -7.14
C ILE A 36 -6.61 -20.70 -5.79
N TRP A 37 -7.86 -20.55 -5.33
CA TRP A 37 -8.31 -21.15 -4.06
C TRP A 37 -8.75 -22.60 -4.20
N LYS A 38 -9.15 -23.03 -5.41
CA LYS A 38 -9.56 -24.40 -5.70
C LYS A 38 -8.36 -25.31 -5.95
N ASP A 39 -7.30 -24.79 -6.58
CA ASP A 39 -6.04 -25.48 -6.71
C ASP A 39 -5.35 -25.54 -5.35
N ALA A 40 -5.12 -26.76 -4.83
CA ALA A 40 -4.41 -27.01 -3.56
C ALA A 40 -2.91 -26.61 -3.60
N ASN A 41 -2.51 -25.78 -4.57
CA ASN A 41 -1.16 -25.28 -4.71
C ASN A 41 -0.92 -24.14 -3.73
N LEU A 42 -0.45 -24.50 -2.53
CA LEU A 42 -0.11 -23.58 -1.46
C LEU A 42 0.87 -22.48 -1.93
N ALA A 43 1.82 -22.81 -2.81
CA ALA A 43 2.78 -21.83 -3.32
C ALA A 43 2.08 -20.76 -4.17
N LEU A 44 1.11 -21.13 -5.01
CA LEU A 44 0.33 -20.18 -5.81
C LEU A 44 -0.53 -19.27 -4.92
N GLN A 45 -1.10 -19.81 -3.84
CA GLN A 45 -1.88 -19.03 -2.87
C GLN A 45 -0.99 -18.03 -2.11
N ILE A 46 0.15 -18.47 -1.57
CA ILE A 46 1.12 -17.61 -0.89
C ILE A 46 1.61 -16.51 -1.85
N TRP A 47 1.89 -16.88 -3.10
CA TRP A 47 2.34 -15.95 -4.12
C TRP A 47 1.28 -14.91 -4.48
N TYR A 48 0.02 -15.32 -4.61
CA TYR A 48 -1.10 -14.41 -4.86
C TYR A 48 -1.29 -13.43 -3.69
N PHE A 49 -1.19 -13.90 -2.45
CA PHE A 49 -1.20 -13.00 -1.29
C PHE A 49 -0.06 -12.00 -1.34
N TYR A 50 1.18 -12.44 -1.58
CA TYR A 50 2.31 -11.53 -1.71
C TYR A 50 2.07 -10.43 -2.75
N TYR A 51 1.53 -10.79 -3.92
CA TYR A 51 1.16 -9.83 -4.95
C TYR A 51 0.13 -8.78 -4.46
N GLN A 52 -0.92 -9.22 -3.76
CA GLN A 52 -1.91 -8.29 -3.18
C GLN A 52 -1.30 -7.35 -2.15
N TRP A 53 -0.42 -7.86 -1.29
CA TRP A 53 0.27 -7.06 -0.27
C TRP A 53 1.14 -5.96 -0.89
N VAL A 54 1.94 -6.31 -1.90
CA VAL A 54 2.77 -5.33 -2.60
C VAL A 54 1.89 -4.28 -3.30
N GLY A 55 0.75 -4.68 -3.87
CA GLY A 55 -0.22 -3.75 -4.46
C GLY A 55 -0.75 -2.72 -3.46
N ILE A 56 -1.19 -3.16 -2.28
CA ILE A 56 -1.69 -2.27 -1.21
C ILE A 56 -0.57 -1.34 -0.70
N PHE A 57 0.63 -1.88 -0.50
CA PHE A 57 1.79 -1.07 -0.06
C PHE A 57 2.17 -0.01 -1.10
N LYS A 58 2.09 -0.34 -2.40
CA LYS A 58 2.28 0.63 -3.48
C LYS A 58 1.21 1.73 -3.45
N ALA A 59 -0.07 1.37 -3.31
CA ALA A 59 -1.15 2.34 -3.22
C ALA A 59 -0.94 3.31 -2.04
N TYR A 60 -0.52 2.80 -0.88
CA TYR A 60 -0.18 3.62 0.29
C TYR A 60 0.92 4.64 -0.01
N ARG A 61 2.05 4.20 -0.61
CA ARG A 61 3.16 5.10 -0.93
C ARG A 61 2.84 6.10 -2.04
N ILE A 62 2.05 5.71 -3.03
CA ILE A 62 1.55 6.62 -4.05
C ILE A 62 0.67 7.68 -3.39
N GLY A 63 -0.25 7.28 -2.52
CA GLY A 63 -1.09 8.19 -1.73
C GLY A 63 -0.27 9.24 -1.00
N ILE A 64 0.81 8.85 -0.32
CA ILE A 64 1.75 9.79 0.31
C ILE A 64 2.38 10.74 -0.71
N ARG A 65 2.91 10.22 -1.82
CA ARG A 65 3.62 11.04 -2.83
C ARG A 65 2.74 12.05 -3.53
N VAL A 66 1.49 11.68 -3.83
CA VAL A 66 0.54 12.57 -4.51
C VAL A 66 -0.26 13.42 -3.53
N GLY A 67 -0.10 13.21 -2.23
CA GLY A 67 -0.89 13.90 -1.21
C GLY A 67 -2.35 13.48 -1.16
N ASN A 68 -2.69 12.30 -1.68
CA ASN A 68 -4.05 11.78 -1.68
C ASN A 68 -4.31 11.06 -0.36
N TYR A 69 -4.89 11.79 0.59
CA TYR A 69 -5.23 11.29 1.92
C TYR A 69 -6.15 10.07 1.88
N ASP A 70 -7.19 10.08 1.05
CA ASP A 70 -8.16 8.98 1.01
C ASP A 70 -7.51 7.69 0.51
N LEU A 71 -6.65 7.79 -0.52
CA LEU A 71 -5.86 6.66 -0.99
C LEU A 71 -4.89 6.16 0.09
N GLN A 72 -4.20 7.07 0.78
CA GLN A 72 -3.29 6.74 1.88
C GLN A 72 -4.04 6.04 3.03
N LYS A 73 -5.17 6.59 3.48
CA LYS A 73 -5.97 6.05 4.58
C LYS A 73 -6.53 4.68 4.24
N ASN A 74 -7.15 4.53 3.06
CA ASN A 74 -7.75 3.28 2.63
C ASN A 74 -6.69 2.18 2.45
N ALA A 75 -5.53 2.52 1.87
CA ALA A 75 -4.43 1.58 1.74
C ALA A 75 -3.84 1.21 3.12
N LEU A 76 -3.70 2.17 4.04
CA LEU A 76 -3.24 1.90 5.40
C LEU A 76 -4.22 1.00 6.18
N ALA A 77 -5.53 1.21 6.03
CA ALA A 77 -6.55 0.36 6.65
C ALA A 77 -6.49 -1.07 6.13
N ALA A 78 -6.38 -1.24 4.81
CA ALA A 78 -6.19 -2.55 4.18
C ALA A 78 -4.87 -3.22 4.59
N PHE A 79 -3.82 -2.42 4.83
CA PHE A 79 -2.52 -2.90 5.31
C PHE A 79 -2.52 -3.22 6.82
N GLY A 80 -3.37 -2.55 7.60
CA GLY A 80 -3.49 -2.74 9.04
C GLY A 80 -3.89 -4.16 9.43
N SER A 81 -4.85 -4.74 8.72
CA SER A 81 -5.30 -6.12 8.95
C SER A 81 -4.21 -7.14 8.64
N LEU A 82 -3.36 -6.84 7.67
CA LEU A 82 -2.25 -7.68 7.23
C LEU A 82 -1.15 -7.81 8.31
N PHE A 83 -0.89 -6.76 9.09
CA PHE A 83 0.05 -6.84 10.22
C PHE A 83 -0.34 -7.88 11.27
N ALA A 84 -1.64 -8.10 11.49
CA ALA A 84 -2.11 -9.13 12.42
C ALA A 84 -1.72 -10.53 11.93
N SER A 85 -1.87 -10.80 10.63
CA SER A 85 -1.47 -12.07 9.99
C SER A 85 0.04 -12.32 10.04
N ALA A 86 0.86 -11.26 10.06
CA ALA A 86 2.31 -11.35 10.21
C ALA A 86 2.80 -11.38 11.68
N ALA A 87 1.90 -11.58 12.65
CA ALA A 87 2.18 -11.51 14.09
C ALA A 87 2.77 -10.16 14.55
N LYS A 88 2.56 -9.08 13.78
CA LYS A 88 2.92 -7.69 14.13
C LYS A 88 1.72 -6.99 14.76
N THR A 89 1.13 -7.62 15.77
CA THR A 89 -0.13 -7.19 16.42
C THR A 89 -0.07 -5.78 17.00
N ARG A 90 1.09 -5.31 17.47
CA ARG A 90 1.29 -3.94 17.96
C ARG A 90 1.07 -2.90 16.86
N TYR A 91 1.54 -3.17 15.64
CA TYR A 91 1.33 -2.30 14.49
C TYR A 91 -0.13 -2.32 14.04
N ALA A 92 -0.74 -3.51 13.98
CA ALA A 92 -2.18 -3.65 13.67
C ALA A 92 -3.04 -2.83 14.66
N SER A 93 -2.75 -2.95 15.96
CA SER A 93 -3.45 -2.21 17.01
C SER A 93 -3.24 -0.70 16.88
N SER A 94 -2.03 -0.24 16.58
CA SER A 94 -1.75 1.18 16.34
C SER A 94 -2.51 1.73 15.14
N VAL A 95 -2.60 0.98 14.03
CA VAL A 95 -3.38 1.37 12.86
C VAL A 95 -4.87 1.44 13.20
N CYS A 96 -5.40 0.43 13.90
CA CYS A 96 -6.79 0.41 14.33
C CYS A 96 -7.13 1.60 15.25
N HIS A 97 -6.26 1.87 16.23
CA HIS A 97 -6.41 3.01 17.14
C HIS A 97 -6.36 4.35 16.40
N PHE A 98 -5.44 4.51 15.45
CA PHE A 98 -5.37 5.69 14.59
C PHE A 98 -6.66 5.90 13.79
N LEU A 99 -7.18 4.84 13.15
CA LEU A 99 -8.43 4.92 12.39
C LEU A 99 -9.63 5.25 13.29
N GLY A 100 -9.70 4.67 14.49
CA GLY A 100 -10.75 4.98 15.47
C GLY A 100 -10.70 6.42 15.98
N ILE A 101 -9.51 7.01 16.13
CA ILE A 101 -9.36 8.45 16.42
C ILE A 101 -9.95 9.28 15.27
N LEU A 102 -9.64 8.94 14.02
CA LEU A 102 -10.14 9.68 12.87
C LEU A 102 -11.66 9.65 12.77
N GLU A 103 -12.25 8.46 12.97
CA GLU A 103 -13.70 8.27 12.98
C GLU A 103 -14.38 9.10 14.07
N LYS A 104 -13.77 9.16 15.28
CA LYS A 104 -14.28 9.96 16.40
C LYS A 104 -14.12 11.47 16.20
N PHE A 105 -13.08 11.90 15.47
CA PHE A 105 -12.72 13.30 15.31
C PHE A 105 -12.70 13.72 13.83
N SER A 106 -13.86 13.83 13.20
CA SER A 106 -14.00 14.23 11.79
C SER A 106 -13.31 15.55 11.43
N LYS A 107 -13.27 16.51 12.37
CA LYS A 107 -12.54 17.79 12.19
C LYS A 107 -11.03 17.59 12.08
N LEU A 108 -10.46 16.59 12.76
CA LEU A 108 -9.06 16.21 12.64
C LEU A 108 -8.80 15.54 11.27
N GLU A 109 -9.68 14.63 10.84
CA GLU A 109 -9.59 14.01 9.52
C GLU A 109 -9.60 15.05 8.40
N ASN A 110 -10.49 16.05 8.46
CA ASN A 110 -10.54 17.12 7.46
C ASN A 110 -9.24 17.94 7.40
N LYS A 111 -8.61 18.21 8.54
CA LYS A 111 -7.30 18.88 8.57
C LYS A 111 -6.20 18.00 7.96
N LEU A 112 -6.23 16.70 8.21
CA LEU A 112 -5.25 15.76 7.65
C LEU A 112 -5.41 15.61 6.13
N ARG A 113 -6.65 15.63 5.61
CA ARG A 113 -6.91 15.69 4.16
C ARG A 113 -6.23 16.89 3.51
N TYR A 114 -6.33 18.05 4.15
CA TYR A 114 -5.68 19.27 3.66
C TYR A 114 -4.16 19.21 3.79
N ALA A 115 -3.63 18.72 4.92
CA ALA A 115 -2.19 18.61 5.15
C ALA A 115 -1.50 17.60 4.21
N ALA A 116 -2.16 16.47 3.91
CA ALA A 116 -1.65 15.50 2.95
C ALA A 116 -1.55 16.11 1.55
N SER A 117 -2.49 16.98 1.17
CA SER A 117 -2.56 17.64 -0.14
C SER A 117 -1.50 18.74 -0.36
N ILE A 118 -0.69 19.09 0.66
CA ILE A 118 0.37 20.10 0.50
C ILE A 118 1.53 19.47 -0.26
N LYS A 119 1.49 19.63 -1.58
CA LYS A 119 2.69 19.51 -2.42
C LYS A 119 3.64 20.62 -1.98
N ILE A 120 4.80 20.27 -1.41
CA ILE A 120 5.88 21.24 -1.23
C ILE A 120 6.34 21.58 -2.63
N ASP A 121 5.87 22.71 -3.15
CA ASP A 121 6.37 23.29 -4.38
C ASP A 121 7.79 23.80 -4.09
N ASN A 122 8.75 23.47 -4.95
CA ASN A 122 10.14 23.94 -4.83
C ASN A 122 10.29 25.41 -5.28
N ASN A 123 9.18 26.11 -5.50
CA ASN A 123 9.18 27.53 -5.82
C ASN A 123 9.47 28.35 -4.56
N GLU A 124 10.73 28.36 -4.14
CA GLU A 124 11.31 29.50 -3.44
C GLU A 124 11.15 30.72 -4.38
N LYS A 125 10.41 31.73 -3.91
CA LYS A 125 10.36 33.05 -4.54
C LYS A 125 11.68 33.79 -4.32
#